data_AF-Q0US33-F1
#
_entry.id   AF-Q0US33-F1
#
_cell.length_a   1.000
_cell.length_b   1.000
_cell.length_c   1.000
_cell.angle_alpha   90.00
_cell.angle_beta   90.00
_cell.angle_gamma   90.00
#
_symmetry.space_group_name_H-M   'P 1'
#
loop_
_entity.id
_entity.type
_entity.pdbx_description
1 polymer ?
#
loop_
_entity_poly.entity_id
_entity_poly.type
_entity_poly.pdbx_seq_one_letter_code
_entity_poly.pdbx_strand_id
1 'polypeptide(L)'
;MTSTCLVRNMLDLPRELRDMVYSYFWDELTVHSLPLARVLDSGGVLTKIPQIADKKLVGEQIAAEAVGWLYNNSLHLTINRPSGLPGFLSDDIFATGVRAEACSLRRLTIEITDMDCDVSGLQALTTAKLRNDFHLHIRIGLGSKSIKGIVHLGVRLAELPIPASDAMIVAEDVEPWDVTDLMGEPYLAWEDALHGVL
;
A
#
# COMPACT_ATOMS: atom_id res chain seq x y z
N MET A 1 -19.95 -15.67 20.46
CA MET A 1 -19.11 -16.58 21.28
C MET A 1 -18.27 -17.56 20.45
N THR A 2 -18.03 -17.31 19.15
CA THR A 2 -17.30 -18.25 18.25
C THR A 2 -15.86 -17.86 17.93
N SER A 3 -15.43 -16.64 18.27
CA SER A 3 -14.13 -16.11 17.78
C SER A 3 -12.91 -16.72 18.47
N THR A 4 -12.99 -17.09 19.75
CA THR A 4 -11.84 -17.56 20.54
C THR A 4 -11.33 -18.95 20.15
N CYS A 5 -12.14 -19.78 19.48
CA CYS A 5 -11.73 -21.13 19.08
C CYS A 5 -10.83 -21.13 17.84
N LEU A 6 -11.07 -20.20 16.89
CA LEU A 6 -10.25 -20.07 15.68
C LEU A 6 -8.81 -19.60 15.98
N VAL A 7 -8.65 -18.71 16.97
CA VAL A 7 -7.34 -18.16 17.34
C VAL A 7 -6.38 -19.21 17.87
N ARG A 8 -6.89 -20.09 18.74
CA ARG A 8 -6.06 -21.11 19.38
C ARG A 8 -5.50 -22.07 18.34
N ASN A 9 -6.32 -22.42 17.36
CA ASN A 9 -5.91 -23.31 16.28
C ASN A 9 -4.85 -22.69 15.36
N MET A 10 -4.85 -21.37 15.17
CA MET A 10 -3.86 -20.70 14.30
C MET A 10 -2.44 -20.85 14.82
N LEU A 11 -2.20 -20.67 16.12
CA LEU A 11 -0.84 -20.75 16.69
C LEU A 11 -0.26 -22.17 16.65
N ASP A 12 -1.12 -23.19 16.64
CA ASP A 12 -0.72 -24.60 16.55
C ASP A 12 -0.36 -25.03 15.10
N LEU A 13 -0.69 -24.20 14.10
CA LEU A 13 -0.32 -24.48 12.71
C LEU A 13 1.18 -24.20 12.48
N PRO A 14 1.88 -25.02 11.66
CA PRO A 14 3.17 -24.67 11.09
C PRO A 14 3.16 -23.30 10.41
N ARG A 15 4.32 -22.63 10.39
CA ARG A 15 4.44 -21.25 9.89
C ARG A 15 3.97 -21.14 8.43
N GLU A 16 4.30 -22.12 7.62
CA GLU A 16 3.97 -22.18 6.20
C GLU A 16 2.45 -22.21 5.97
N LEU A 17 1.72 -22.94 6.81
CA LEU A 17 0.26 -22.99 6.75
C LEU A 17 -0.36 -21.67 7.20
N ARG A 18 0.22 -21.00 8.21
CA ARG A 18 -0.23 -19.65 8.60
C ARG A 18 -0.01 -18.64 7.49
N ASP A 19 1.16 -18.68 6.83
CA ASP A 19 1.47 -17.81 5.70
C ASP A 19 0.49 -18.03 4.53
N MET A 20 0.09 -19.28 4.27
CA MET A 20 -0.99 -19.56 3.31
C MET A 20 -2.32 -18.94 3.73
N VAL A 21 -2.70 -19.05 5.01
CA VAL A 21 -3.92 -18.43 5.53
C VAL A 21 -3.85 -16.89 5.41
N TYR A 22 -2.72 -16.28 5.74
CA TYR A 22 -2.52 -14.84 5.58
C TYR A 22 -2.64 -14.41 4.12
N SER A 23 -2.14 -15.20 3.17
CA SER A 23 -2.28 -14.90 1.74
C SER A 23 -3.74 -14.87 1.26
N TYR A 24 -4.61 -15.65 1.90
CA TYR A 24 -6.05 -15.63 1.60
C TYR A 24 -6.76 -14.42 2.19
N PHE A 25 -6.36 -13.98 3.39
CA PHE A 25 -6.94 -12.79 4.02
C PHE A 25 -6.43 -11.48 3.40
N TRP A 26 -5.22 -11.48 2.88
CA TRP A 26 -4.60 -10.34 2.22
C TRP A 26 -4.60 -10.51 0.71
N ASP A 27 -5.77 -10.84 0.16
CA ASP A 27 -5.96 -10.85 -1.28
C ASP A 27 -5.92 -9.42 -1.85
N GLU A 28 -5.77 -9.33 -3.17
CA GLU A 28 -5.66 -8.06 -3.90
C GLU A 28 -6.84 -7.13 -3.58
N LEU A 29 -8.08 -7.66 -3.59
CA LEU A 29 -9.29 -6.90 -3.30
C LEU A 29 -9.28 -6.33 -1.89
N THR A 30 -8.89 -7.14 -0.89
CA THR A 30 -8.83 -6.70 0.50
C THR A 30 -7.77 -5.62 0.66
N VAL A 31 -6.58 -5.82 0.11
CA VAL A 31 -5.48 -4.84 0.21
C VAL A 31 -5.84 -3.52 -0.47
N HIS A 32 -6.45 -3.54 -1.65
CA HIS A 32 -6.91 -2.32 -2.32
C HIS A 32 -8.03 -1.62 -1.55
N SER A 33 -8.93 -2.38 -0.91
CA SER A 33 -10.01 -1.81 -0.09
C SER A 33 -9.53 -1.11 1.18
N LEU A 34 -8.26 -1.30 1.57
CA LEU A 34 -7.70 -0.63 2.74
C LEU A 34 -7.60 0.87 2.46
N PRO A 35 -8.19 1.75 3.29
CA PRO A 35 -8.08 3.18 3.11
C PRO A 35 -6.71 3.72 3.58
N LEU A 36 -5.61 3.05 3.21
CA LEU A 36 -4.23 3.43 3.57
C LEU A 36 -3.98 4.88 3.19
N ALA A 37 -4.29 5.26 1.95
CA ALA A 37 -4.14 6.64 1.48
C ALA A 37 -4.84 7.68 2.37
N ARG A 38 -6.07 7.41 2.84
CA ARG A 38 -6.82 8.34 3.70
C ARG A 38 -6.22 8.42 5.09
N VAL A 39 -5.72 7.30 5.60
CA VAL A 39 -5.07 7.23 6.92
C VAL A 39 -3.80 8.08 6.94
N LEU A 40 -2.99 8.00 5.87
CA LEU A 40 -1.73 8.73 5.75
C LEU A 40 -1.93 10.24 5.68
N ASP A 41 -2.93 10.70 4.95
CA ASP A 41 -3.23 12.14 4.82
C ASP A 41 -3.74 12.77 6.13
N SER A 42 -4.25 11.96 7.06
CA SER A 42 -4.87 12.43 8.31
C SER A 42 -4.09 12.07 9.57
N GLY A 43 -2.93 11.41 9.45
CA GLY A 43 -2.18 10.87 10.60
C GLY A 43 -3.03 9.92 11.45
N GLY A 44 -3.95 9.21 10.81
CA GLY A 44 -5.01 8.45 11.46
C GLY A 44 -4.63 7.01 11.78
N VAL A 45 -5.59 6.29 12.36
CA VAL A 45 -5.61 4.82 12.41
C VAL A 45 -6.75 4.35 11.51
N LEU A 46 -6.65 3.16 10.92
CA LEU A 46 -7.75 2.58 10.16
C LEU A 46 -9.03 2.54 11.02
N THR A 47 -10.09 3.20 10.54
CA THR A 47 -11.41 3.19 11.21
C THR A 47 -12.06 1.81 11.16
N LYS A 48 -11.69 1.00 10.16
CA LYS A 48 -12.09 -0.40 10.01
C LYS A 48 -10.85 -1.26 9.86
N ILE A 49 -10.42 -1.86 10.96
CA ILE A 49 -9.32 -2.81 10.98
C ILE A 49 -9.83 -4.16 10.42
N PRO A 50 -9.15 -4.76 9.43
CA PRO A 50 -9.47 -6.12 8.97
C PRO A 50 -9.48 -7.10 10.14
N GLN A 51 -10.39 -8.09 10.14
CA GLN A 51 -10.55 -9.00 11.28
C GLN A 51 -9.24 -9.73 11.64
N ILE A 52 -8.43 -10.08 10.63
CA ILE A 52 -7.13 -10.75 10.82
C ILE A 52 -6.06 -9.85 11.47
N ALA A 53 -6.25 -8.52 11.44
CA ALA A 53 -5.39 -7.55 12.08
C ALA A 53 -5.96 -7.04 13.42
N ASP A 54 -7.21 -7.41 13.77
CA ASP A 54 -7.81 -7.02 15.05
C ASP A 54 -7.29 -7.93 16.18
N LYS A 55 -6.35 -7.40 16.96
CA LYS A 55 -5.77 -8.08 18.13
C LYS A 55 -6.80 -8.53 19.17
N LYS A 56 -7.99 -7.92 19.23
CA LYS A 56 -9.06 -8.36 20.13
C LYS A 56 -9.75 -9.64 19.63
N LEU A 57 -9.76 -9.85 18.31
CA LEU A 57 -10.38 -11.01 17.67
C LEU A 57 -9.41 -12.18 17.53
N VAL A 58 -8.18 -11.90 17.10
CA VAL A 58 -7.18 -12.93 16.77
C VAL A 58 -6.01 -13.03 17.74
N GLY A 59 -5.96 -12.17 18.76
CA GLY A 59 -4.80 -12.07 19.65
C GLY A 59 -3.65 -11.28 19.03
N GLU A 60 -2.81 -10.71 19.90
CA GLU A 60 -1.74 -9.79 19.51
C GLU A 60 -0.70 -10.43 18.59
N GLN A 61 -0.28 -11.66 18.90
CA GLN A 61 0.74 -12.36 18.13
C GLN A 61 0.28 -12.64 16.68
N ILE A 62 -0.94 -13.15 16.49
CA ILE A 62 -1.46 -13.45 15.14
C ILE A 62 -1.68 -12.17 14.35
N ALA A 63 -2.23 -11.13 14.98
CA ALA A 63 -2.42 -9.83 14.32
C ALA A 63 -1.09 -9.25 13.83
N ALA A 64 -0.06 -9.25 14.68
CA ALA A 64 1.28 -8.80 14.33
C ALA A 64 1.91 -9.67 13.23
N GLU A 65 1.80 -11.00 13.31
CA GLU A 65 2.29 -11.90 12.26
C GLU A 65 1.60 -11.65 10.91
N ALA A 66 0.29 -11.48 10.91
CA ALA A 66 -0.50 -11.24 9.70
C ALA A 66 -0.14 -9.90 9.04
N VAL A 67 0.00 -8.82 9.82
CA VAL A 67 0.40 -7.50 9.30
C VAL A 67 1.86 -7.52 8.83
N GLY A 68 2.75 -8.19 9.57
CA GLY A 68 4.13 -8.40 9.12
C GLY A 68 4.18 -9.20 7.82
N TRP A 69 3.33 -10.21 7.66
CA TRP A 69 3.22 -10.96 6.41
C TRP A 69 2.76 -10.06 5.26
N LEU A 70 1.74 -9.21 5.48
CA LEU A 70 1.25 -8.24 4.51
C LEU A 70 2.39 -7.35 3.99
N TYR A 71 3.15 -6.71 4.88
CA TYR A 71 4.25 -5.83 4.46
C TYR A 71 5.38 -6.57 3.72
N ASN A 72 5.71 -7.79 4.13
CA ASN A 72 6.81 -8.56 3.52
C ASN A 72 6.46 -9.19 2.16
N ASN A 73 5.17 -9.41 1.87
CA ASN A 73 4.75 -10.25 0.73
C ASN A 73 3.76 -9.58 -0.21
N SER A 74 3.05 -8.53 0.22
CA SER A 74 2.06 -7.89 -0.63
C SER A 74 2.69 -7.24 -1.86
N LEU A 75 2.00 -7.40 -2.98
CA LEU A 75 2.33 -6.76 -4.26
C LEU A 75 1.43 -5.56 -4.57
N HIS A 76 0.46 -5.27 -3.70
CA HIS A 76 -0.66 -4.37 -3.98
C HIS A 76 -0.70 -3.16 -3.02
N LEU A 77 0.33 -2.98 -2.19
CA LEU A 77 0.43 -1.82 -1.29
C LEU A 77 0.52 -0.54 -2.12
N THR A 78 -0.49 0.31 -1.99
CA THR A 78 -0.64 1.52 -2.79
C THR A 78 -0.76 2.74 -1.89
N ILE A 79 -0.04 3.81 -2.24
CA ILE A 79 -0.05 5.11 -1.56
C ILE A 79 -0.37 6.18 -2.59
N ASN A 80 -1.35 7.06 -2.31
CA ASN A 80 -1.84 8.01 -3.32
C ASN A 80 -1.01 9.30 -3.44
N ARG A 81 -0.02 9.50 -2.56
CA ARG A 81 0.85 10.68 -2.54
C ARG A 81 2.22 10.34 -1.95
N PRO A 82 3.33 10.81 -2.56
CA PRO A 82 4.67 10.61 -1.98
C PRO A 82 4.81 11.20 -0.57
N SER A 83 4.11 12.30 -0.25
CA SER A 83 4.10 12.93 1.07
C SER A 83 3.54 12.04 2.19
N GLY A 84 2.71 11.05 1.86
CA GLY A 84 2.17 10.09 2.83
C GLY A 84 3.14 8.96 3.17
N LEU A 85 4.22 8.80 2.41
CA LEU A 85 5.17 7.70 2.57
C LEU A 85 5.89 7.68 3.93
N PRO A 86 6.35 8.82 4.49
CA PRO A 86 6.95 8.82 5.82
C PRO A 86 6.00 8.29 6.91
N GLY A 87 4.73 8.71 6.86
CA GLY A 87 3.69 8.19 7.76
C GLY A 87 3.46 6.70 7.56
N PHE A 88 3.42 6.24 6.30
CA PHE A 88 3.22 4.82 6.01
C PHE A 88 4.30 3.93 6.60
N LEU A 89 5.54 4.40 6.53
CA LEU A 89 6.68 3.65 7.03
C LEU A 89 6.74 3.66 8.56
N SER A 90 6.48 4.80 9.19
CA SER A 90 6.70 5.02 10.63
C SER A 90 5.48 4.75 11.52
N ASP A 91 4.26 4.85 10.98
CA ASP A 91 3.04 4.65 11.75
C ASP A 91 2.65 3.17 11.87
N ASP A 92 2.09 2.80 13.02
CA ASP A 92 1.44 1.51 13.22
C ASP A 92 -0.03 1.59 12.80
N ILE A 93 -0.24 1.60 11.48
CA ILE A 93 -1.55 1.80 10.82
C ILE A 93 -2.64 0.86 11.36
N PHE A 94 -2.25 -0.34 11.78
CA PHE A 94 -3.15 -1.40 12.25
C PHE A 94 -3.20 -1.52 13.78
N ALA A 95 -2.44 -0.71 14.53
CA ALA A 95 -2.33 -0.78 15.99
C ALA A 95 -1.91 -2.17 16.53
N THR A 96 -1.03 -2.86 15.77
CA THR A 96 -0.53 -4.23 16.04
C THR A 96 0.89 -4.28 16.57
N GLY A 97 1.55 -3.12 16.70
CA GLY A 97 2.97 -2.99 17.02
C GLY A 97 3.91 -3.17 15.83
N VAL A 98 3.38 -3.42 14.63
CA VAL A 98 4.17 -3.68 13.41
C VAL A 98 4.12 -2.48 12.48
N ARG A 99 5.31 -1.94 12.19
CA ARG A 99 5.50 -0.83 11.24
C ARG A 99 6.10 -1.33 9.94
N ALA A 100 5.78 -0.65 8.84
CA ALA A 100 6.32 -1.01 7.54
C ALA A 100 7.84 -0.80 7.46
N GLU A 101 8.40 0.22 8.13
CA GLU A 101 9.87 0.48 8.16
C GLU A 101 10.70 -0.69 8.71
N ALA A 102 10.12 -1.48 9.61
CA ALA A 102 10.77 -2.63 10.24
C ALA A 102 10.65 -3.91 9.41
N CYS A 103 9.77 -3.92 8.40
CA CYS A 103 9.51 -5.05 7.53
C CYS A 103 10.33 -4.93 6.25
N SER A 104 10.61 -6.05 5.58
CA SER A 104 11.35 -6.07 4.30
C SER A 104 10.36 -5.93 3.16
N LEU A 105 10.01 -4.69 2.82
CA LEU A 105 9.01 -4.40 1.79
C LEU A 105 9.44 -4.99 0.44
N ARG A 106 8.50 -5.63 -0.26
CA ARG A 106 8.72 -6.26 -1.56
C ARG A 106 8.28 -5.40 -2.73
N ARG A 107 7.10 -4.78 -2.64
CA ARG A 107 6.62 -3.88 -3.67
C ARG A 107 5.82 -2.76 -3.03
N LEU A 108 5.94 -1.58 -3.61
CA LEU A 108 5.14 -0.42 -3.25
C LEU A 108 4.73 0.31 -4.52
N THR A 109 3.45 0.61 -4.64
CA THR A 109 2.91 1.47 -5.68
C THR A 109 2.64 2.85 -5.09
N ILE A 110 3.12 3.90 -5.75
CA ILE A 110 2.81 5.28 -5.42
C ILE A 110 2.04 5.87 -6.60
N GLU A 111 0.79 6.21 -6.38
CA GLU A 111 -0.03 6.90 -7.35
C GLU A 111 0.19 8.40 -7.19
N ILE A 112 0.37 9.10 -8.31
CA ILE A 112 0.61 10.53 -8.39
C ILE A 112 -0.43 11.08 -9.35
N THR A 113 -1.45 11.72 -8.79
CA THR A 113 -2.56 12.31 -9.55
C THR A 113 -2.39 13.80 -9.81
N ASP A 114 -1.36 14.43 -9.22
CA ASP A 114 -1.11 15.88 -9.31
C ASP A 114 0.26 16.19 -9.93
N MET A 115 0.31 17.21 -10.78
CA MET A 115 1.52 17.69 -11.47
C MET A 115 2.55 18.26 -10.50
N ASP A 116 2.08 18.88 -9.41
CA ASP A 116 2.92 19.55 -8.41
C ASP A 116 3.31 18.60 -7.26
N CYS A 117 3.50 17.32 -7.55
CA CYS A 117 3.78 16.34 -6.52
C CYS A 117 5.17 16.60 -5.90
N ASP A 118 5.17 16.85 -4.60
CA ASP A 118 6.41 16.88 -3.83
C ASP A 118 6.90 15.45 -3.62
N VAL A 119 8.02 15.11 -4.28
CA VAL A 119 8.67 13.80 -4.15
C VAL A 119 9.63 13.72 -2.95
N SER A 120 9.74 14.76 -2.13
CA SER A 120 10.60 14.76 -0.94
C SER A 120 10.31 13.57 -0.02
N GLY A 121 9.05 13.14 0.07
CA GLY A 121 8.63 11.97 0.85
C GLY A 121 9.26 10.65 0.40
N LEU A 122 9.71 10.55 -0.86
CA LEU A 122 10.43 9.37 -1.36
C LEU A 122 11.78 9.15 -0.66
N GLN A 123 12.37 10.20 -0.06
CA GLN A 123 13.59 10.06 0.73
C GLN A 123 13.41 9.09 1.92
N ALA A 124 12.19 8.88 2.41
CA ALA A 124 11.94 7.92 3.46
C ALA A 124 12.24 6.45 3.05
N LEU A 125 12.25 6.14 1.75
CA LEU A 125 12.66 4.81 1.25
C LEU A 125 14.16 4.55 1.44
N THR A 126 14.98 5.60 1.56
CA THR A 126 16.43 5.46 1.73
C THR A 126 16.82 4.84 3.07
N THR A 127 15.96 5.01 4.08
CA THR A 127 16.12 4.48 5.43
C THR A 127 15.27 3.24 5.70
N ALA A 128 14.33 2.92 4.80
CA ALA A 128 13.44 1.77 4.96
C ALA A 128 14.18 0.45 4.73
N LYS A 129 13.75 -0.61 5.41
CA LYS A 129 14.22 -1.96 5.14
C LYS A 129 13.52 -2.49 3.88
N LEU A 130 14.28 -2.61 2.79
CA LEU A 130 13.76 -3.09 1.50
C LEU A 130 14.28 -4.51 1.23
N ARG A 131 13.48 -5.33 0.54
CA ARG A 131 13.85 -6.68 0.14
C ARG A 131 14.80 -6.65 -1.06
N ASN A 132 15.63 -7.68 -1.21
CA ASN A 132 16.31 -7.98 -2.47
C ASN A 132 15.24 -8.42 -3.47
N ASP A 133 15.01 -7.66 -4.53
CA ASP A 133 13.87 -7.66 -5.46
C ASP A 133 12.82 -6.57 -5.21
N PHE A 134 13.13 -5.51 -4.46
CA PHE A 134 12.16 -4.45 -4.21
C PHE A 134 11.70 -3.75 -5.49
N HIS A 135 10.38 -3.65 -5.67
CA HIS A 135 9.77 -2.94 -6.80
C HIS A 135 9.06 -1.67 -6.33
N LEU A 136 9.53 -0.50 -6.77
CA LEU A 136 8.81 0.76 -6.64
C LEU A 136 8.07 1.05 -7.94
N HIS A 137 6.75 1.01 -7.92
CA HIS A 137 5.91 1.41 -9.05
C HIS A 137 5.39 2.82 -8.79
N ILE A 138 5.55 3.71 -9.76
CA ILE A 138 5.06 5.07 -9.69
C ILE A 138 4.08 5.26 -10.84
N ARG A 139 2.81 5.37 -10.48
CA ARG A 139 1.71 5.55 -11.42
C ARG A 139 1.37 7.02 -11.51
N ILE A 140 1.41 7.56 -12.70
CA ILE A 140 1.25 8.99 -12.94
C ILE A 140 -0.06 9.16 -13.69
N GLY A 141 -1.06 9.78 -13.07
CA GLY A 141 -2.38 10.02 -13.66
C GLY A 141 -2.56 11.47 -14.07
N LEU A 142 -1.64 12.04 -14.85
CA LEU A 142 -1.61 13.49 -15.14
C LEU A 142 -2.49 13.90 -16.34
N GLY A 143 -3.13 12.93 -17.00
CA GLY A 143 -3.75 13.14 -18.30
C GLY A 143 -2.74 13.56 -19.37
N SER A 144 -3.22 13.80 -20.58
CA SER A 144 -2.40 13.96 -21.81
C SER A 144 -1.45 15.17 -21.88
N LYS A 145 -1.10 15.83 -20.76
CA LYS A 145 -0.57 17.21 -20.78
C LYS A 145 0.80 17.48 -20.16
N SER A 146 1.62 16.51 -19.75
CA SER A 146 3.01 16.89 -19.41
C SER A 146 4.06 15.78 -19.48
N ILE A 147 4.55 15.51 -20.70
CA ILE A 147 5.83 14.81 -20.93
C ILE A 147 6.96 15.43 -20.09
N LYS A 148 6.93 16.76 -19.89
CA LYS A 148 7.92 17.48 -19.06
C LYS A 148 7.89 17.05 -17.60
N GLY A 149 6.69 16.80 -17.03
CA GLY A 149 6.53 16.32 -15.66
C GLY A 149 7.13 14.93 -15.46
N ILE A 150 6.87 14.02 -16.39
CA ILE A 150 7.42 12.66 -16.36
C ILE A 150 8.95 12.67 -16.45
N VAL A 151 9.52 13.47 -17.35
CA VAL A 151 10.98 13.60 -17.50
C VAL A 151 11.61 14.16 -16.22
N HIS A 152 11.02 15.21 -15.65
CA HIS A 152 11.53 15.80 -14.41
C HIS A 152 11.46 14.82 -13.24
N LEU A 153 10.36 14.07 -13.12
CA LEU A 153 10.21 13.02 -12.13
C LEU A 153 11.27 11.93 -12.34
N GLY A 154 11.49 11.47 -13.57
CA GLY A 154 12.52 10.48 -13.89
C GLY A 154 13.92 10.88 -13.44
N VAL A 155 14.30 12.16 -13.62
CA VAL A 155 15.59 12.68 -13.13
C VAL A 155 15.66 12.60 -11.60
N ARG A 156 14.61 13.06 -10.88
CA ARG A 156 14.58 13.02 -9.41
C ARG A 156 14.59 11.59 -8.87
N LEU A 157 13.92 10.67 -9.56
CA LEU A 157 13.90 9.25 -9.18
C LEU A 157 15.26 8.58 -9.40
N ALA A 158 16.00 8.94 -10.46
CA ALA A 158 17.34 8.43 -10.70
C ALA A 158 18.35 8.86 -9.62
N GLU A 159 18.08 9.97 -8.93
CA GLU A 159 18.92 10.48 -7.83
C GLU A 159 18.58 9.87 -6.47
N LEU A 160 17.49 9.09 -6.35
CA LEU A 160 17.11 8.47 -5.07
C LEU A 160 18.08 7.33 -4.72
N PRO A 161 18.81 7.41 -3.59
CA PRO A 161 19.72 6.35 -3.17
C PRO A 161 18.92 5.23 -2.50
N ILE A 162 18.23 4.40 -3.30
CA ILE A 162 17.48 3.24 -2.80
C ILE A 162 18.48 2.18 -2.31
N PRO A 163 18.38 1.71 -1.06
CA PRO A 163 19.39 0.84 -0.45
C PRO A 163 19.41 -0.60 -1.00
N ALA A 164 18.39 -1.03 -1.73
CA ALA A 164 18.34 -2.36 -2.34
C ALA A 164 19.09 -2.37 -3.68
N SER A 165 20.12 -3.22 -3.79
CA SER A 165 21.03 -3.29 -4.95
C SER A 165 20.35 -3.71 -6.25
N ASP A 166 19.19 -4.35 -6.17
CA ASP A 166 18.37 -4.85 -7.27
C ASP A 166 16.98 -4.20 -7.31
N ALA A 167 16.84 -3.02 -6.68
CA ALA A 167 15.60 -2.28 -6.72
C ALA A 167 15.22 -1.89 -8.15
N MET A 168 13.95 -2.10 -8.51
CA MET A 168 13.39 -1.68 -9.78
C MET A 168 12.44 -0.51 -9.57
N ILE A 169 12.71 0.62 -10.21
CA ILE A 169 11.78 1.77 -10.26
C ILE A 169 11.11 1.75 -11.62
N VAL A 170 9.78 1.64 -11.63
CA VAL A 170 8.96 1.74 -12.83
C VAL A 170 8.09 2.98 -12.70
N ALA A 171 8.18 3.87 -13.68
CA ALA A 171 7.26 5.00 -13.82
C ALA A 171 6.36 4.73 -15.02
N GLU A 172 5.04 4.67 -14.80
CA GLU A 172 4.04 4.47 -15.85
C GLU A 172 3.06 5.63 -15.87
N ASP A 173 2.80 6.17 -17.06
CA ASP A 173 1.70 7.11 -17.30
C ASP A 173 0.44 6.26 -17.48
N VAL A 174 -0.53 6.46 -16.59
CA VAL A 174 -1.79 5.72 -16.60
C VAL A 174 -2.84 6.68 -17.12
N GLU A 175 -3.53 6.29 -18.19
CA GLU A 175 -4.61 7.12 -18.72
C GLU A 175 -5.67 7.32 -17.61
N PRO A 176 -6.26 8.52 -17.46
CA PRO A 176 -7.18 8.79 -16.35
C PRO A 176 -8.37 7.83 -16.27
N TRP A 177 -8.73 7.19 -17.39
CA TRP A 177 -9.79 6.18 -17.47
C TRP A 177 -9.35 4.75 -17.17
N ASP A 178 -8.04 4.47 -17.19
CA ASP A 178 -7.45 3.20 -16.75
C ASP A 178 -7.28 3.13 -15.22
N VAL A 179 -7.51 4.24 -14.53
CA VAL A 179 -7.72 4.25 -13.07
C VAL A 179 -9.13 3.74 -12.81
N THR A 180 -9.29 2.41 -12.85
CA THR A 180 -10.51 1.75 -12.42
C THR A 180 -10.71 2.01 -10.93
N ASP A 181 -11.95 2.26 -10.52
CA ASP A 181 -12.27 2.36 -9.10
C ASP A 181 -12.06 1.01 -8.37
N LEU A 182 -12.28 0.98 -7.06
CA LEU A 182 -12.17 -0.21 -6.21
C LEU A 182 -13.07 -1.39 -6.66
N MET A 183 -13.98 -1.18 -7.61
CA MET A 183 -14.91 -2.16 -8.18
C MET A 183 -14.53 -2.57 -9.61
N GLY A 184 -13.44 -2.04 -10.18
CA GLY A 184 -12.99 -2.36 -11.54
C GLY A 184 -13.70 -1.57 -12.64
N GLU A 185 -14.50 -0.56 -12.29
CA GLU A 185 -15.21 0.26 -13.28
C GLU A 185 -14.38 1.51 -13.65
N PRO A 186 -14.31 1.88 -14.94
CA PRO A 186 -13.58 3.08 -15.37
C PRO A 186 -14.22 4.34 -14.78
N TYR A 187 -13.40 5.26 -14.28
CA TYR A 187 -13.79 6.49 -13.58
C TYR A 187 -14.87 7.32 -14.32
N LEU A 188 -14.89 7.27 -15.65
CA LEU A 188 -15.86 7.96 -16.52
C LEU A 188 -17.31 7.52 -16.29
N ALA A 189 -17.56 6.31 -15.78
CA ALA A 189 -18.92 5.83 -15.49
C ALA A 189 -19.65 6.66 -14.42
N TRP A 190 -18.90 7.39 -13.58
CA TRP A 190 -19.45 8.18 -12.48
C TRP A 190 -19.76 9.63 -12.87
N GLU A 191 -19.01 10.22 -13.81
CA GLU A 191 -19.31 11.58 -14.30
C GLU A 191 -20.63 11.60 -15.08
N ASP A 192 -20.91 10.60 -15.91
CA ASP A 192 -22.18 10.48 -16.62
C ASP A 192 -23.36 10.21 -15.66
N ALA A 193 -23.13 9.48 -14.56
CA ALA A 193 -24.13 9.25 -13.53
C ALA A 193 -24.44 10.50 -12.68
N LEU A 194 -23.45 11.36 -12.43
CA LEU A 194 -23.62 12.62 -11.71
C LEU A 194 -24.24 13.72 -12.59
N HIS A 195 -24.01 13.71 -13.90
CA HIS A 195 -24.62 14.65 -14.85
C HIS A 195 -26.03 14.25 -15.31
N GLY A 196 -26.50 13.04 -15.01
CA GLY A 196 -27.86 12.58 -15.29
C GLY A 196 -28.90 12.80 -14.17
N VAL A 197 -28.52 13.44 -13.05
CA VAL A 197 -29.39 13.60 -11.85
C VAL A 197 -29.67 15.08 -11.50
N LEU A 198 -29.56 16.00 -12.47
CA LEU A 198 -30.06 17.37 -12.34
C LEU A 198 -31.12 17.71 -13.38
#